data_AF-A0A258EA93-F1
#
_entry.id   AF-A0A258EA93-F1
#
_cell.length_a   1.000
_cell.length_b   1.000
_cell.length_c   1.000
_cell.angle_alpha   90.00
_cell.angle_beta   90.00
_cell.angle_gamma   90.00
#
_symmetry.space_group_name_H-M   'P 1'
#
loop_
_entity.id
_entity.type
_entity.pdbx_description
1 polymer ?
#
loop_
_entity_poly.entity_id
_entity_poly.type
_entity_poly.pdbx_seq_one_letter_code
_entity_poly.pdbx_strand_id
1 'polypeptide(L)'
;MERHRSETRLAPGRDDEVQVSAKRILFIHQNFPGQFPHIAEAVLKQGHKVAAIGGPTAKGVPGVNLYRWTMNRGSTVGIFDPATRAEADLMRSYAAADAAMALKADGFTPDLIIGHPGWGETLQMSEVFPDARQIVFGEFFYRSHGADVGFDPEFEQHTPAADMRVHSKNVGGALACAMADVVVSPTPFQAWTYPKGLQDRIRIFHEGVDTKRARRKSGVTLRLPSGKVLDGSTPVITFINRNFERLRGFHIFMRALPAFLERCPTAQVLIIGKDSNSGYGGVLPGGETWKGRMLKEVGDRLDLSRVHFTGPLPHSDMISALSLSWAHVYYTYPFVLSWSLVEAMACECLILGSDTAPVRDAITNQVNGVLNDFFDVEALSGAMIQACETPEAFAALRPAAKETALRLFDRETVGVPAWMALIDEMLAGR
;
A
#
# COMPACT_ATOMS: atom_id res chain seq x y z
N MET A 1 74.26 -19.76 -28.44
CA MET A 1 73.88 -18.34 -28.53
C MET A 1 72.37 -18.26 -28.54
N GLU A 2 71.82 -17.97 -27.36
CA GLU A 2 70.41 -17.65 -27.15
C GLU A 2 69.99 -16.47 -28.03
N ARG A 3 68.73 -16.47 -28.48
CA ARG A 3 67.93 -15.24 -28.61
C ARG A 3 66.44 -15.57 -28.73
N HIS A 4 65.79 -15.33 -27.58
CA HIS A 4 64.39 -15.06 -27.27
C HIS A 4 63.34 -15.04 -28.41
N ARG A 5 62.30 -15.87 -28.22
CA ARG A 5 60.95 -15.62 -28.73
C ARG A 5 60.28 -14.55 -27.87
N SER A 6 59.82 -13.48 -28.52
CA SER A 6 58.99 -12.43 -27.91
C SER A 6 57.53 -12.91 -27.91
N GLU A 7 57.00 -13.18 -26.72
CA GLU A 7 55.56 -13.32 -26.49
C GLU A 7 54.95 -11.92 -26.33
N THR A 8 54.16 -11.50 -27.30
CA THR A 8 53.31 -10.31 -27.19
C THR A 8 52.10 -10.65 -26.32
N ARG A 9 52.15 -10.28 -25.04
CA ARG A 9 50.98 -10.29 -24.15
C ARG A 9 50.00 -9.22 -24.63
N LEU A 10 48.86 -9.66 -25.15
CA LEU A 10 47.66 -8.82 -25.28
C LEU A 10 47.20 -8.43 -23.87
N ALA A 11 47.16 -7.13 -23.61
CA ALA A 11 46.56 -6.59 -22.39
C ALA A 11 45.04 -6.89 -22.40
N PRO A 12 44.45 -7.34 -21.28
CA PRO A 12 43.01 -7.46 -21.19
C PRO A 12 42.39 -6.06 -21.31
N GLY A 13 41.39 -5.93 -22.18
CA GLY A 13 40.60 -4.72 -22.37
C GLY A 13 40.08 -4.24 -21.02
N ARG A 14 40.21 -2.93 -20.79
CA ARG A 14 39.45 -2.27 -19.73
C ARG A 14 37.98 -2.45 -20.07
N ASP A 15 37.26 -3.14 -19.20
CA ASP A 15 35.82 -2.96 -19.11
C ASP A 15 35.61 -1.48 -18.80
N ASP A 16 35.21 -0.71 -19.82
CA ASP A 16 34.70 0.65 -19.64
C ASP A 16 33.35 0.52 -18.93
N GLU A 17 33.38 0.28 -17.62
CA GLU A 17 32.29 0.69 -16.74
C GLU A 17 32.10 2.18 -16.97
N VAL A 18 31.05 2.54 -17.71
CA VAL A 18 30.58 3.92 -17.83
C VAL A 18 30.34 4.40 -16.41
N GLN A 19 31.29 5.18 -15.89
CA GLN A 19 31.22 5.73 -14.55
C GLN A 19 30.14 6.82 -14.58
N VAL A 20 28.88 6.42 -14.38
CA VAL A 20 27.73 7.34 -14.33
C VAL A 20 28.03 8.33 -13.21
N SER A 21 28.18 9.60 -13.57
CA SER A 21 28.42 10.67 -12.61
C SER A 21 27.35 10.63 -11.52
N ALA A 22 27.77 10.53 -10.26
CA ALA A 22 26.86 10.37 -9.13
C ALA A 22 25.85 11.54 -9.07
N LYS A 23 24.58 11.24 -9.31
CA LYS A 23 23.45 12.18 -9.24
C LYS A 23 22.95 12.36 -7.82
N ARG A 24 22.19 13.43 -7.58
CA ARG A 24 21.53 13.75 -6.31
C ARG A 24 20.03 13.49 -6.44
N ILE A 25 19.48 12.61 -5.60
CA ILE A 25 18.05 12.27 -5.63
C ILE A 25 17.41 12.65 -4.30
N LEU A 26 16.32 13.39 -4.36
CA LEU A 26 15.55 13.83 -3.19
C LEU A 26 14.23 13.05 -3.11
N PHE A 27 14.03 12.32 -2.02
CA PHE A 27 12.73 11.70 -1.71
C PHE A 27 11.87 12.62 -0.84
N ILE A 28 10.56 12.67 -1.09
CA ILE A 28 9.62 13.49 -0.30
C ILE A 28 8.42 12.64 0.12
N HIS A 29 8.24 12.47 1.43
CA HIS A 29 7.09 11.73 1.95
C HIS A 29 6.75 12.11 3.40
N GLN A 30 5.49 12.44 3.69
CA GLN A 30 4.98 12.78 5.03
C GLN A 30 5.49 11.85 6.13
N ASN A 31 5.40 10.55 5.89
CA ASN A 31 5.84 9.46 6.78
C ASN A 31 7.09 8.74 6.23
N PHE A 32 8.05 9.45 5.62
CA PHE A 32 9.24 8.83 5.03
C PHE A 32 9.84 7.76 5.98
N PRO A 33 10.18 6.55 5.48
CA PRO A 33 10.33 6.20 4.06
C PRO A 33 9.05 5.86 3.28
N GLY A 34 7.88 5.70 3.91
CA GLY A 34 6.64 5.37 3.20
C GLY A 34 6.78 4.18 2.24
N GLN A 35 6.41 4.37 0.98
CA GLN A 35 6.57 3.40 -0.12
C GLN A 35 8.00 3.34 -0.69
N PHE A 36 8.92 4.21 -0.26
CA PHE A 36 10.25 4.37 -0.87
C PHE A 36 11.46 3.71 -0.18
N PRO A 37 11.38 2.88 0.88
CA PRO A 37 12.59 2.45 1.59
C PRO A 37 13.55 1.67 0.69
N HIS A 38 13.02 0.76 -0.12
CA HIS A 38 13.81 -0.11 -0.99
C HIS A 38 14.28 0.58 -2.27
N ILE A 39 13.52 1.58 -2.72
CA ILE A 39 13.90 2.41 -3.87
C ILE A 39 15.07 3.31 -3.46
N ALA A 40 14.99 3.95 -2.28
CA ALA A 40 16.10 4.76 -1.75
C ALA A 40 17.36 3.91 -1.51
N GLU A 41 17.21 2.68 -1.01
CA GLU A 41 18.32 1.73 -0.85
C GLU A 41 18.96 1.35 -2.21
N ALA A 42 18.14 1.09 -3.24
CA ALA A 42 18.64 0.76 -4.58
C ALA A 42 19.40 1.93 -5.21
N VAL A 43 18.89 3.15 -5.07
CA VAL A 43 19.56 4.38 -5.52
C VAL A 43 20.91 4.57 -4.82
N LEU A 44 20.98 4.35 -3.50
CA LEU A 44 22.25 4.41 -2.75
C LEU A 44 23.26 3.37 -3.25
N LYS A 45 22.80 2.15 -3.57
CA LYS A 45 23.65 1.07 -4.09
C LYS A 45 24.23 1.39 -5.47
N GLN A 46 23.56 2.19 -6.29
CA GLN A 46 24.10 2.70 -7.55
C GLN A 46 25.11 3.87 -7.37
N GLY A 47 25.41 4.26 -6.12
CA GLY A 47 26.40 5.30 -5.83
C GLY A 47 25.87 6.73 -5.93
N HIS A 48 24.55 6.91 -6.08
CA HIS A 48 23.93 8.24 -6.05
C HIS A 48 23.85 8.79 -4.63
N LYS A 49 23.81 10.12 -4.52
CA LYS A 49 23.63 10.84 -3.25
C LYS A 49 22.13 10.98 -2.98
N VAL A 50 21.69 10.58 -1.79
CA VAL A 50 20.27 10.58 -1.45
C VAL A 50 19.98 11.46 -0.25
N ALA A 51 18.99 12.34 -0.41
CA ALA A 51 18.38 13.09 0.69
C ALA A 51 16.88 12.80 0.75
N ALA A 52 16.27 13.13 1.88
CA ALA A 52 14.83 13.03 2.06
C ALA A 52 14.27 14.24 2.81
N ILE A 53 13.06 14.64 2.47
CA ILE A 53 12.22 15.54 3.26
C ILE A 53 11.01 14.77 3.76
N GLY A 54 10.77 14.82 5.06
CA GLY A 54 9.63 14.16 5.68
C GLY A 54 8.99 14.98 6.80
N GLY A 55 7.83 14.54 7.25
CA GLY A 55 7.15 15.18 8.37
C GLY A 55 7.84 14.96 9.72
N PRO A 56 7.28 15.54 10.80
CA PRO A 56 7.89 15.51 12.12
C PRO A 56 8.19 14.11 12.66
N THR A 57 7.40 13.11 12.26
CA THR A 57 7.52 11.71 12.70
C THR A 57 8.23 10.80 11.70
N ALA A 58 8.73 11.34 10.58
CA ALA A 58 9.47 10.58 9.58
C ALA A 58 10.71 9.91 10.20
N LYS A 59 11.06 8.73 9.70
CA LYS A 59 12.18 7.92 10.18
C LYS A 59 13.31 7.93 9.14
N GLY A 60 14.55 7.96 9.63
CA GLY A 60 15.73 7.92 8.77
C GLY A 60 15.91 6.55 8.10
N VAL A 61 16.58 6.56 6.95
CA VAL A 61 17.11 5.36 6.28
C VAL A 61 18.64 5.48 6.31
N PRO A 62 19.40 4.42 6.65
CA PRO A 62 20.85 4.48 6.62
C PRO A 62 21.38 4.99 5.28
N GLY A 63 22.28 5.98 5.31
CA GLY A 63 22.84 6.60 4.11
C GLY A 63 21.99 7.73 3.49
N VAL A 64 20.78 7.98 3.99
CA VAL A 64 19.91 9.08 3.53
C VAL A 64 19.93 10.24 4.53
N ASN A 65 20.27 11.44 4.06
CA ASN A 65 20.17 12.65 4.88
C ASN A 65 18.71 13.13 4.94
N LEU A 66 18.08 13.05 6.12
CA LEU A 66 16.65 13.36 6.31
C LEU A 66 16.45 14.72 6.97
N TYR A 67 15.81 15.64 6.24
CA TYR A 67 15.31 16.91 6.73
C TYR A 67 13.84 16.76 7.14
N ARG A 68 13.50 17.30 8.31
CA ARG A 68 12.12 17.30 8.78
C ARG A 68 11.57 18.71 8.74
N TRP A 69 10.42 18.86 8.11
CA TRP A 69 9.68 20.12 8.21
C TRP A 69 8.89 20.17 9.51
N THR A 70 8.60 21.39 9.97
CA THR A 70 7.77 21.67 11.13
C THR A 70 6.67 22.65 10.76
N MET A 71 5.52 22.55 11.41
CA MET A 71 4.43 23.52 11.26
C MET A 71 4.14 24.19 12.59
N ASN A 72 3.95 25.50 12.56
CA ASN A 72 3.66 26.30 13.75
C ASN A 72 2.16 26.52 13.98
N ARG A 73 1.32 26.06 13.06
CA ARG A 73 -0.15 26.10 13.16
C ARG A 73 -0.78 25.01 12.30
N GLY A 74 -2.04 24.67 12.59
CA GLY A 74 -2.90 23.88 11.71
C GLY A 74 -3.79 24.76 10.84
N SER A 75 -4.68 24.13 10.07
CA SER A 75 -5.70 24.80 9.26
C SER A 75 -6.52 25.80 10.07
N THR A 76 -6.96 26.88 9.43
CA THR A 76 -7.75 27.93 10.06
C THR A 76 -9.11 27.40 10.50
N VAL A 77 -9.44 27.61 11.78
CA VAL A 77 -10.75 27.26 12.33
C VAL A 77 -11.84 28.05 11.62
N GLY A 78 -12.84 27.35 11.06
CA GLY A 78 -13.96 27.96 10.35
C GLY A 78 -13.66 28.43 8.92
N ILE A 79 -12.53 28.00 8.33
CA ILE A 79 -12.29 28.19 6.89
C ILE A 79 -13.43 27.55 6.06
N PHE A 80 -13.65 28.06 4.86
CA PHE A 80 -14.57 27.47 3.89
C PHE A 80 -14.31 25.95 3.74
N ASP A 81 -15.29 25.12 4.11
CA ASP A 81 -15.11 23.67 4.31
C ASP A 81 -14.38 22.96 3.15
N PRO A 82 -14.75 23.17 1.86
CA PRO A 82 -14.04 22.58 0.73
C PRO A 82 -12.56 22.98 0.61
N ALA A 83 -12.16 24.14 1.14
CA ALA A 83 -10.78 24.62 1.11
C ALA A 83 -9.90 24.07 2.26
N THR A 84 -10.49 23.45 3.29
CA THR A 84 -9.75 22.95 4.47
C THR A 84 -8.58 22.04 4.09
N ARG A 85 -8.80 21.11 3.15
CA ARG A 85 -7.73 20.21 2.70
C ARG A 85 -6.65 20.95 1.93
N ALA A 86 -7.03 21.82 1.00
CA ALA A 86 -6.09 22.59 0.20
C ALA A 86 -5.22 23.51 1.08
N GLU A 87 -5.81 24.15 2.09
CA GLU A 87 -5.05 24.96 3.05
C GLU A 87 -4.02 24.10 3.80
N ALA A 88 -4.43 22.94 4.33
CA ALA A 88 -3.51 22.04 5.03
C ALA A 88 -2.33 21.62 4.12
N ASP A 89 -2.62 21.31 2.86
CA ASP A 89 -1.62 20.87 1.89
C ASP A 89 -0.66 22.01 1.52
N LEU A 90 -1.15 23.24 1.33
CA LEU A 90 -0.31 24.43 1.10
C LEU A 90 0.54 24.77 2.31
N MET A 91 0.01 24.68 3.52
CA MET A 91 0.80 24.92 4.73
C MET A 91 1.96 23.94 4.86
N ARG A 92 1.72 22.64 4.59
CA ARG A 92 2.78 21.64 4.54
C ARG A 92 3.76 21.89 3.39
N SER A 93 3.29 22.38 2.25
CA SER A 93 4.15 22.67 1.11
C SER A 93 5.17 23.76 1.41
N TYR A 94 4.77 24.82 2.12
CA TYR A 94 5.69 25.89 2.54
C TYR A 94 6.69 25.38 3.58
N ALA A 95 6.23 24.61 4.56
CA ALA A 95 7.12 24.00 5.55
C ALA A 95 8.15 23.04 4.90
N ALA A 96 7.72 22.26 3.91
CA ALA A 96 8.61 21.40 3.13
C ALA A 96 9.57 22.23 2.25
N ALA A 97 9.13 23.36 1.69
CA ALA A 97 9.99 24.28 0.94
C ALA A 97 11.08 24.91 1.83
N ASP A 98 10.76 25.27 3.07
CA ASP A 98 11.76 25.76 4.04
C ASP A 98 12.83 24.69 4.32
N ALA A 99 12.41 23.44 4.52
CA ALA A 99 13.33 22.31 4.67
C ALA A 99 14.17 22.08 3.39
N ALA A 100 13.58 22.25 2.21
CA ALA A 100 14.27 22.15 0.92
C ALA A 100 15.30 23.28 0.73
N MET A 101 14.98 24.51 1.14
CA MET A 101 15.91 25.64 1.09
C MET A 101 17.09 25.44 2.06
N ALA A 102 16.84 24.90 3.26
CA ALA A 102 17.91 24.53 4.19
C ALA A 102 18.82 23.43 3.60
N LEU A 103 18.23 22.37 3.03
CA LEU A 103 18.96 21.32 2.31
C LEU A 103 19.80 21.90 1.15
N LYS A 104 19.26 22.87 0.41
CA LYS A 104 19.98 23.58 -0.67
C LYS A 104 21.15 24.39 -0.12
N ALA A 105 20.97 25.10 0.98
CA ALA A 105 22.02 25.87 1.65
C ALA A 105 23.16 24.96 2.17
N ASP A 106 22.83 23.73 2.57
CA ASP A 106 23.80 22.69 2.94
C ASP A 106 24.49 22.04 1.71
N GLY A 107 24.28 22.58 0.51
CA GLY A 107 24.99 22.20 -0.72
C GLY A 107 24.36 21.04 -1.50
N PHE A 108 23.12 20.65 -1.18
CA PHE A 108 22.41 19.60 -1.90
C PHE A 108 21.37 20.19 -2.86
N THR A 109 21.64 20.10 -4.17
CA THR A 109 20.70 20.47 -5.24
C THR A 109 20.30 19.22 -6.02
N PRO A 110 19.06 18.72 -5.92
CA PRO A 110 18.66 17.47 -6.55
C PRO A 110 18.68 17.56 -8.07
N ASP A 111 19.07 16.45 -8.69
CA ASP A 111 18.87 16.17 -10.10
C ASP A 111 17.47 15.58 -10.36
N LEU A 112 16.95 14.84 -9.39
CA LEU A 112 15.64 14.21 -9.45
C LEU A 112 14.94 14.30 -8.09
N ILE A 113 13.64 14.57 -8.12
CA ILE A 113 12.75 14.55 -6.96
C ILE A 113 11.74 13.43 -7.14
N ILE A 114 11.59 12.58 -6.12
CA ILE A 114 10.59 11.49 -6.08
C ILE A 114 9.72 11.70 -4.85
N GLY A 115 8.43 11.98 -5.05
CA GLY A 115 7.58 12.40 -3.94
C GLY A 115 6.19 11.78 -3.91
N HIS A 116 5.61 11.64 -2.73
CA HIS A 116 4.19 11.32 -2.59
C HIS A 116 3.38 12.63 -2.52
N PRO A 117 2.48 12.91 -3.48
CA PRO A 117 1.78 14.19 -3.59
C PRO A 117 0.64 14.34 -2.57
N GLY A 118 0.29 13.25 -1.88
CA GLY A 118 -0.92 13.16 -1.07
C GLY A 118 -1.10 14.19 0.05
N TRP A 119 -0.06 14.86 0.56
CA TRP A 119 -0.20 15.84 1.67
C TRP A 119 0.36 17.24 1.35
N GLY A 120 0.74 17.49 0.09
CA GLY A 120 1.15 18.80 -0.40
C GLY A 120 2.66 19.11 -0.36
N GLU A 121 3.50 18.28 0.25
CA GLU A 121 4.94 18.58 0.42
C GLU A 121 5.71 18.74 -0.90
N THR A 122 5.18 18.20 -1.99
CA THR A 122 5.81 18.28 -3.31
C THR A 122 5.46 19.54 -4.10
N LEU A 123 4.50 20.37 -3.63
CA LEU A 123 3.88 21.42 -4.45
C LEU A 123 4.81 22.58 -4.83
N GLN A 124 5.76 22.92 -3.96
CA GLN A 124 6.63 24.10 -4.14
C GLN A 124 8.04 23.72 -4.63
N MET A 125 8.28 22.45 -4.93
CA MET A 125 9.63 21.96 -5.19
C MET A 125 10.26 22.56 -6.45
N SER A 126 9.45 22.87 -7.46
CA SER A 126 9.90 23.56 -8.68
C SER A 126 10.39 24.98 -8.42
N GLU A 127 9.87 25.67 -7.41
CA GLU A 127 10.32 27.03 -7.05
C GLU A 127 11.67 26.99 -6.33
N VAL A 128 11.94 25.93 -5.56
CA VAL A 128 13.21 25.77 -4.84
C VAL A 128 14.30 25.15 -5.74
N PHE A 129 13.91 24.20 -6.59
CA PHE A 129 14.78 23.41 -7.46
C PHE A 129 14.25 23.39 -8.91
N PRO A 130 14.28 24.52 -9.64
CA PRO A 130 13.64 24.64 -10.96
C PRO A 130 14.21 23.70 -12.02
N ASP A 131 15.48 23.30 -11.88
CA ASP A 131 16.12 22.41 -12.84
C ASP A 131 15.80 20.93 -12.55
N ALA A 132 15.34 20.59 -11.34
CA ALA A 132 15.12 19.20 -10.91
C ALA A 132 13.93 18.58 -11.65
N ARG A 133 14.15 17.37 -12.18
CA ARG A 133 13.04 16.56 -12.72
C ARG A 133 12.20 16.03 -11.57
N GLN A 134 10.91 15.76 -11.80
CA GLN A 134 9.99 15.35 -10.74
C GLN A 134 9.13 14.14 -11.12
N ILE A 135 9.23 13.09 -10.31
CA ILE A 135 8.33 11.94 -10.31
C ILE A 135 7.42 12.05 -9.08
N VAL A 136 6.12 11.87 -9.25
CA VAL A 136 5.19 11.75 -8.12
C VAL A 136 4.52 10.38 -8.06
N PHE A 137 4.36 9.82 -6.86
CA PHE A 137 3.63 8.58 -6.63
C PHE A 137 2.13 8.86 -6.53
N GLY A 138 1.44 8.76 -7.67
CA GLY A 138 0.00 8.94 -7.80
C GLY A 138 -0.80 7.76 -7.26
N GLU A 139 -0.95 7.69 -5.93
CA GLU A 139 -1.66 6.58 -5.26
C GLU A 139 -3.17 6.58 -5.55
N PHE A 140 -3.85 7.73 -5.45
CA PHE A 140 -5.31 7.79 -5.62
C PHE A 140 -5.81 9.20 -5.92
N PHE A 141 -6.72 9.34 -6.88
CA PHE A 141 -7.45 10.57 -7.15
C PHE A 141 -8.89 10.41 -6.62
N TYR A 142 -9.27 11.20 -5.61
CA TYR A 142 -10.55 11.02 -4.92
C TYR A 142 -11.72 11.24 -5.87
N ARG A 143 -12.71 10.35 -5.81
CA ARG A 143 -13.96 10.48 -6.57
C ARG A 143 -15.13 10.53 -5.61
N SER A 144 -16.08 11.43 -5.88
CA SER A 144 -17.35 11.46 -5.14
C SER A 144 -18.31 10.33 -5.55
N HIS A 145 -18.05 9.69 -6.69
CA HIS A 145 -18.90 8.64 -7.25
C HIS A 145 -18.06 7.58 -7.97
N GLY A 146 -18.50 6.32 -7.89
CA GLY A 146 -17.91 5.18 -8.61
C GLY A 146 -16.56 4.72 -8.07
N ALA A 147 -16.22 5.11 -6.84
CA ALA A 147 -15.03 4.65 -6.11
C ALA A 147 -15.42 4.24 -4.67
N ASP A 148 -14.69 4.72 -3.66
CA ASP A 148 -14.96 4.47 -2.24
C ASP A 148 -16.17 5.24 -1.70
N VAL A 149 -16.36 6.49 -2.15
CA VAL A 149 -17.49 7.34 -1.73
C VAL A 149 -18.77 6.92 -2.44
N GLY A 150 -19.83 6.77 -1.65
CA GLY A 150 -21.14 6.30 -2.08
C GLY A 150 -21.24 4.80 -2.29
N PHE A 151 -20.18 4.05 -1.98
CA PHE A 151 -20.14 2.63 -2.31
C PHE A 151 -21.12 1.84 -1.43
N ASP A 152 -21.22 2.18 -0.15
CA ASP A 152 -22.00 1.44 0.83
C ASP A 152 -23.24 2.23 1.27
N PRO A 153 -24.41 1.91 0.69
CA PRO A 153 -25.65 2.66 0.93
C PRO A 153 -26.18 2.49 2.36
N GLU A 154 -25.68 1.52 3.14
CA GLU A 154 -26.11 1.32 4.53
C GLU A 154 -25.60 2.45 5.44
N PHE A 155 -24.40 2.96 5.17
CA PHE A 155 -23.74 3.92 6.06
C PHE A 155 -23.47 5.28 5.44
N GLU A 156 -23.78 5.46 4.17
CA GLU A 156 -23.47 6.67 3.43
C GLU A 156 -24.73 7.37 2.94
N GLN A 157 -24.82 8.66 3.28
CA GLN A 157 -25.85 9.55 2.76
C GLN A 157 -25.18 10.53 1.80
N HIS A 158 -25.62 10.50 0.55
CA HIS A 158 -25.17 11.45 -0.46
C HIS A 158 -25.75 12.83 -0.21
N THR A 159 -24.86 13.82 -0.12
CA THR A 159 -25.24 15.23 -0.17
C THR A 159 -24.33 15.94 -1.17
N PRO A 160 -24.85 16.87 -1.98
CA PRO A 160 -24.02 17.64 -2.91
C PRO A 160 -22.84 18.33 -2.22
N ALA A 161 -23.02 18.81 -0.98
CA ALA A 161 -21.97 19.41 -0.18
C ALA A 161 -20.84 18.42 0.17
N ALA A 162 -21.18 17.17 0.53
CA ALA A 162 -20.18 16.13 0.77
C ALA A 162 -19.41 15.78 -0.51
N ASP A 163 -20.10 15.69 -1.65
CA ASP A 163 -19.48 15.40 -2.94
C ASP A 163 -18.51 16.51 -3.36
N MET A 164 -18.92 17.77 -3.19
CA MET A 164 -18.05 18.95 -3.44
C MET A 164 -16.82 18.94 -2.53
N ARG A 165 -16.97 18.58 -1.25
CA ARG A 165 -15.84 18.45 -0.32
C ARG A 165 -14.88 17.34 -0.76
N VAL A 166 -15.39 16.17 -1.17
CA VAL A 166 -14.57 15.06 -1.69
C VAL A 166 -13.83 15.50 -2.95
N HIS A 167 -14.53 16.13 -3.90
CA HIS A 167 -13.91 16.64 -5.13
C HIS A 167 -12.76 17.62 -4.83
N SER A 168 -12.97 18.52 -3.85
CA SER A 168 -11.99 19.53 -3.46
C SER A 168 -10.74 18.96 -2.76
N LYS A 169 -10.78 17.72 -2.25
CA LYS A 169 -9.57 17.04 -1.72
C LYS A 169 -8.47 16.89 -2.77
N ASN A 170 -8.82 16.93 -4.05
CA ASN A 170 -7.86 16.73 -5.14
C ASN A 170 -7.08 17.99 -5.52
N VAL A 171 -7.40 19.18 -4.99
CA VAL A 171 -6.77 20.44 -5.43
C VAL A 171 -5.24 20.38 -5.35
N GLY A 172 -4.68 19.95 -4.21
CA GLY A 172 -3.24 19.77 -4.05
C GLY A 172 -2.68 18.68 -4.96
N GLY A 173 -3.26 17.47 -4.91
CA GLY A 173 -2.80 16.34 -5.72
C GLY A 173 -2.81 16.62 -7.22
N ALA A 174 -3.82 17.34 -7.73
CA ALA A 174 -3.95 17.72 -9.12
C ALA A 174 -2.83 18.68 -9.56
N LEU A 175 -2.53 19.71 -8.75
CA LEU A 175 -1.40 20.62 -9.03
C LEU A 175 -0.07 19.85 -9.02
N ALA A 176 0.17 19.00 -8.02
CA ALA A 176 1.38 18.19 -7.94
C ALA A 176 1.56 17.28 -9.18
N CYS A 177 0.49 16.63 -9.64
CA CYS A 177 0.54 15.78 -10.83
C CYS A 177 0.68 16.59 -12.13
N ALA A 178 0.08 17.77 -12.22
CA ALA A 178 0.21 18.65 -13.38
C ALA A 178 1.64 19.19 -13.54
N MET A 179 2.37 19.37 -12.43
CA MET A 179 3.75 19.87 -12.42
C MET A 179 4.80 18.77 -12.50
N ALA A 180 4.44 17.52 -12.17
CA ALA A 180 5.34 16.40 -12.33
C ALA A 180 5.63 16.09 -13.81
N ASP A 181 6.86 15.64 -14.07
CA ASP A 181 7.24 15.08 -15.36
C ASP A 181 6.58 13.71 -15.58
N VAL A 182 6.55 12.89 -14.52
CA VAL A 182 5.95 11.54 -14.54
C VAL A 182 5.15 11.31 -13.27
N VAL A 183 3.99 10.67 -13.42
CA VAL A 183 3.18 10.15 -12.31
C VAL A 183 3.31 8.63 -12.32
N VAL A 184 3.64 8.01 -11.18
CA VAL A 184 3.64 6.54 -11.04
C VAL A 184 2.40 6.14 -10.26
N SER A 185 1.56 5.28 -10.83
CA SER A 185 0.39 4.72 -10.13
C SER A 185 0.53 3.20 -9.95
N PRO A 186 0.20 2.63 -8.77
CA PRO A 186 0.47 1.23 -8.47
C PRO A 186 -0.30 0.21 -9.32
N THR A 187 -1.53 0.54 -9.72
CA THR A 187 -2.42 -0.39 -10.42
C THR A 187 -3.26 0.30 -11.50
N PRO A 188 -3.81 -0.44 -12.48
CA PRO A 188 -4.73 0.09 -13.48
C PRO A 188 -5.96 0.82 -12.91
N PHE A 189 -6.62 0.28 -11.89
CA PHE A 189 -7.73 0.96 -11.21
C PHE A 189 -7.29 2.29 -10.59
N GLN A 190 -6.16 2.29 -9.87
CA GLN A 190 -5.63 3.50 -9.24
C GLN A 190 -5.29 4.57 -10.29
N ALA A 191 -4.68 4.17 -11.42
CA ALA A 191 -4.42 5.06 -12.56
C ALA A 191 -5.72 5.60 -13.19
N TRP A 192 -6.75 4.76 -13.34
CA TRP A 192 -8.04 5.15 -13.89
C TRP A 192 -8.76 6.22 -13.08
N THR A 193 -8.49 6.32 -11.77
CA THR A 193 -9.13 7.34 -10.93
C THR A 193 -8.79 8.78 -11.37
N TYR A 194 -7.63 8.98 -12.02
CA TYR A 194 -7.14 10.28 -12.46
C TYR A 194 -7.94 10.83 -13.66
N PRO A 195 -8.10 12.15 -13.76
CA PRO A 195 -8.77 12.78 -14.90
C PRO A 195 -8.00 12.52 -16.20
N LYS A 196 -8.73 12.42 -17.32
CA LYS A 196 -8.17 12.10 -18.65
C LYS A 196 -6.93 12.92 -19.02
N GLY A 197 -6.92 14.22 -18.70
CA GLY A 197 -5.79 15.11 -19.00
C GLY A 197 -4.49 14.81 -18.24
N LEU A 198 -4.53 13.97 -17.19
CA LEU A 198 -3.34 13.51 -16.46
C LEU A 198 -2.93 12.08 -16.83
N GLN A 199 -3.80 11.29 -17.47
CA GLN A 199 -3.55 9.86 -17.68
C GLN A 199 -2.34 9.56 -18.57
N ASP A 200 -2.07 10.39 -19.58
CA ASP A 200 -0.92 10.21 -20.48
C ASP A 200 0.45 10.33 -19.78
N ARG A 201 0.48 10.94 -18.59
CA ARG A 201 1.68 11.07 -17.75
C ARG A 201 1.87 9.90 -16.78
N ILE A 202 0.89 9.00 -16.69
CA ILE A 202 0.90 7.92 -15.71
C ILE A 202 1.72 6.74 -16.26
N ARG A 203 2.65 6.25 -15.46
CA ARG A 203 3.29 4.94 -15.60
C ARG A 203 2.70 4.01 -14.57
N ILE A 204 2.28 2.82 -15.00
CA ILE A 204 1.57 1.87 -14.13
C ILE A 204 2.51 0.75 -13.74
N PHE A 205 2.96 0.76 -12.49
CA PHE A 205 3.69 -0.34 -11.86
C PHE A 205 3.69 -0.15 -10.34
N HIS A 206 3.74 -1.26 -9.62
CA HIS A 206 3.76 -1.28 -8.16
C HIS A 206 5.20 -1.13 -7.63
N GLU A 207 5.39 -0.46 -6.49
CA GLU A 207 6.68 -0.29 -5.81
C GLU A 207 7.29 -1.60 -5.29
N GLY A 208 6.41 -2.59 -5.10
CA GLY A 208 6.72 -3.97 -4.82
C GLY A 208 6.65 -4.38 -3.34
N VAL A 209 6.44 -5.67 -3.12
CA VAL A 209 6.35 -6.35 -1.83
C VAL A 209 7.49 -7.35 -1.71
N ASP A 210 8.07 -7.47 -0.52
CA ASP A 210 9.13 -8.45 -0.24
C ASP A 210 8.55 -9.88 -0.20
N THR A 211 8.39 -10.51 -1.37
CA THR A 211 7.81 -11.87 -1.45
C THR A 211 8.76 -12.94 -0.92
N LYS A 212 10.08 -12.65 -0.85
CA LYS A 212 11.03 -13.51 -0.14
C LYS A 212 10.70 -13.57 1.35
N ARG A 213 10.33 -12.45 1.96
CA ARG A 213 9.89 -12.40 3.36
C ARG A 213 8.45 -12.86 3.53
N ALA A 214 7.54 -12.40 2.67
CA ALA A 214 6.13 -12.77 2.63
C ALA A 214 5.94 -14.07 1.84
N ARG A 215 6.50 -15.16 2.36
CA ARG A 215 6.34 -16.50 1.80
C ARG A 215 5.73 -17.44 2.82
N ARG A 216 5.05 -18.48 2.34
CA ARG A 216 4.51 -19.53 3.21
C ARG A 216 5.65 -20.19 3.99
N LYS A 217 5.46 -20.32 5.31
CA LYS A 217 6.39 -21.00 6.22
C LYS A 217 5.78 -22.32 6.68
N SER A 218 6.57 -23.40 6.67
CA SER A 218 6.16 -24.72 7.17
C SER A 218 6.34 -24.85 8.67
N GLY A 219 5.45 -25.57 9.35
CA GLY A 219 5.59 -25.89 10.78
C GLY A 219 5.54 -24.67 11.71
N VAL A 220 4.99 -23.55 11.25
CA VAL A 220 4.79 -22.38 12.10
C VAL A 220 3.71 -22.64 13.14
N THR A 221 3.80 -21.95 14.26
CA THR A 221 2.71 -21.86 15.22
C THR A 221 2.48 -20.39 15.56
N LEU A 222 1.27 -20.06 15.98
CA LEU A 222 0.90 -18.73 16.44
C LEU A 222 0.24 -18.85 17.81
N ARG A 223 0.89 -18.27 18.83
CA ARG A 223 0.33 -18.16 20.17
C ARG A 223 -0.52 -16.90 20.25
N LEU A 224 -1.79 -17.06 20.60
CA LEU A 224 -2.76 -15.99 20.75
C LEU A 224 -2.68 -15.37 22.15
N PRO A 225 -3.20 -14.13 22.33
CA PRO A 225 -3.27 -13.51 23.66
C PRO A 225 -4.03 -14.33 24.71
N SER A 226 -4.99 -15.17 24.27
CA SER A 226 -5.72 -16.11 25.13
C SER A 226 -4.87 -17.30 25.63
N GLY A 227 -3.63 -17.44 25.16
CA GLY A 227 -2.76 -18.58 25.43
C GLY A 227 -2.94 -19.75 24.45
N LYS A 228 -4.04 -19.78 23.69
CA LYS A 228 -4.29 -20.77 22.64
C LYS A 228 -3.19 -20.73 21.58
N VAL A 229 -2.78 -21.90 21.08
CA VAL A 229 -1.78 -22.03 20.03
C VAL A 229 -2.46 -22.58 18.79
N LEU A 230 -2.27 -21.91 17.66
CA LEU A 230 -2.71 -22.36 16.34
C LEU A 230 -1.51 -22.89 15.56
N ASP A 231 -1.68 -24.02 14.88
CA ASP A 231 -0.65 -24.69 14.07
C ASP A 231 -1.15 -25.05 12.66
N GLY A 232 -2.39 -24.65 12.32
CA GLY A 232 -2.99 -24.85 11.01
C GLY A 232 -3.56 -26.25 10.79
N SER A 233 -3.50 -27.12 11.81
CA SER A 233 -4.11 -28.47 11.79
C SER A 233 -5.63 -28.44 11.74
N THR A 234 -6.24 -27.35 12.22
CA THR A 234 -7.66 -27.05 12.09
C THR A 234 -7.87 -25.90 11.12
N PRO A 235 -9.05 -25.76 10.51
CA PRO A 235 -9.31 -24.66 9.60
C PRO A 235 -9.10 -23.30 10.25
N VAL A 236 -8.31 -22.43 9.62
CA VAL A 236 -8.06 -21.06 10.07
C VAL A 236 -8.47 -20.08 8.97
N ILE A 237 -9.43 -19.21 9.25
CA ILE A 237 -9.81 -18.09 8.39
C ILE A 237 -9.16 -16.83 8.94
N THR A 238 -8.39 -16.12 8.10
CA THR A 238 -7.78 -14.84 8.49
C THR A 238 -8.48 -13.66 7.85
N PHE A 239 -8.55 -12.57 8.61
CA PHE A 239 -8.96 -11.25 8.16
C PHE A 239 -7.99 -10.22 8.74
N ILE A 240 -7.35 -9.42 7.88
CA ILE A 240 -6.24 -8.54 8.28
C ILE A 240 -6.49 -7.13 7.77
N ASN A 241 -6.61 -6.19 8.69
CA ASN A 241 -6.70 -4.76 8.39
C ASN A 241 -5.85 -3.94 9.36
N ARG A 242 -5.48 -2.72 8.96
CA ARG A 242 -4.80 -1.79 9.88
C ARG A 242 -5.72 -1.39 11.04
N ASN A 243 -6.93 -0.95 10.69
CA ASN A 243 -8.01 -0.64 11.61
C ASN A 243 -9.27 -1.38 11.15
N PHE A 244 -10.14 -1.77 12.07
CA PHE A 244 -11.44 -2.32 11.71
C PHE A 244 -12.35 -1.21 11.18
N GLU A 245 -12.78 -1.34 9.93
CA GLU A 245 -13.57 -0.33 9.23
C GLU A 245 -14.44 -0.91 8.12
N ARG A 246 -15.50 -0.18 7.75
CA ARG A 246 -16.40 -0.60 6.66
C ARG A 246 -15.75 -0.62 5.29
N LEU A 247 -14.86 0.36 5.03
CA LEU A 247 -14.14 0.47 3.76
C LEU A 247 -13.32 -0.78 3.46
N ARG A 248 -12.88 -1.50 4.50
CA ARG A 248 -12.15 -2.77 4.39
C ARG A 248 -13.01 -3.99 4.73
N GLY A 249 -14.33 -3.87 4.55
CA GLY A 249 -15.28 -4.99 4.63
C GLY A 249 -15.45 -5.65 6.01
N PHE A 250 -15.00 -5.01 7.10
CA PHE A 250 -15.06 -5.64 8.42
C PHE A 250 -16.50 -6.02 8.83
N HIS A 251 -17.47 -5.18 8.49
CA HIS A 251 -18.87 -5.42 8.82
C HIS A 251 -19.46 -6.61 8.04
N ILE A 252 -19.20 -6.70 6.73
CA ILE A 252 -19.59 -7.86 5.90
C ILE A 252 -18.95 -9.14 6.43
N PHE A 253 -17.65 -9.11 6.73
CA PHE A 253 -16.96 -10.26 7.29
C PHE A 253 -17.59 -10.74 8.61
N MET A 254 -17.84 -9.82 9.54
CA MET A 254 -18.50 -10.16 10.82
C MET A 254 -19.90 -10.75 10.61
N ARG A 255 -20.68 -10.24 9.65
CA ARG A 255 -22.01 -10.77 9.30
C ARG A 255 -21.97 -12.16 8.68
N ALA A 256 -20.87 -12.54 8.02
CA ALA A 256 -20.72 -13.86 7.42
C ALA A 256 -20.31 -14.94 8.43
N LEU A 257 -19.80 -14.55 9.61
CA LEU A 257 -19.29 -15.48 10.61
C LEU A 257 -20.35 -16.40 11.26
N PRO A 258 -21.59 -15.97 11.58
CA PRO A 258 -22.56 -16.85 12.25
C PRO A 258 -22.81 -18.17 11.51
N ALA A 259 -23.20 -18.10 10.23
CA ALA A 259 -23.47 -19.29 9.42
C ALA A 259 -22.19 -20.14 9.21
N PHE A 260 -21.04 -19.48 9.05
CA PHE A 260 -19.75 -20.16 8.93
C PHE A 260 -19.39 -20.94 10.22
N LEU A 261 -19.50 -20.31 11.39
CA LEU A 261 -19.13 -20.91 12.67
C LEU A 261 -20.08 -22.02 13.10
N GLU A 262 -21.35 -21.95 12.70
CA GLU A 262 -22.34 -23.02 12.87
C GLU A 262 -21.97 -24.24 12.02
N ARG A 263 -21.61 -24.02 10.75
CA ARG A 263 -21.30 -25.11 9.81
C ARG A 263 -19.91 -25.72 10.01
N CYS A 264 -18.92 -24.94 10.43
CA CYS A 264 -17.54 -25.36 10.61
C CYS A 264 -17.12 -25.30 12.10
N PRO A 265 -17.50 -26.30 12.92
CA PRO A 265 -17.36 -26.22 14.38
C PRO A 265 -15.91 -26.22 14.89
N THR A 266 -14.96 -26.77 14.13
CA THR A 266 -13.53 -26.79 14.50
C THR A 266 -12.78 -25.55 14.05
N ALA A 267 -13.36 -24.74 13.15
CA ALA A 267 -12.69 -23.62 12.54
C ALA A 267 -12.36 -22.51 13.55
N GLN A 268 -11.24 -21.84 13.30
CA GLN A 268 -10.75 -20.69 14.05
C GLN A 268 -10.76 -19.46 13.15
N VAL A 269 -11.19 -18.33 13.69
CA VAL A 269 -11.21 -17.04 12.98
C VAL A 269 -10.19 -16.12 13.61
N LEU A 270 -9.22 -15.66 12.83
CA LEU A 270 -8.18 -14.75 13.30
C LEU A 270 -8.38 -13.37 12.67
N ILE A 271 -8.64 -12.38 13.52
CA ILE A 271 -8.94 -11.01 13.11
C ILE A 271 -7.81 -10.11 13.61
N ILE A 272 -6.95 -9.70 12.69
CA ILE A 272 -5.75 -8.90 12.97
C ILE A 272 -6.02 -7.45 12.58
N GLY A 273 -5.81 -6.54 13.53
CA GLY A 273 -6.01 -5.11 13.31
C GLY A 273 -6.33 -4.35 14.60
N LYS A 274 -6.29 -3.03 14.52
CA LYS A 274 -6.64 -2.16 15.64
C LYS A 274 -8.15 -1.97 15.73
N ASP A 275 -8.68 -2.12 16.94
CA ASP A 275 -10.00 -1.62 17.28
C ASP A 275 -9.89 -0.12 17.55
N SER A 276 -10.34 0.68 16.59
CA SER A 276 -10.07 2.11 16.50
C SER A 276 -11.28 2.83 15.94
N ASN A 277 -11.57 4.02 16.44
CA ASN A 277 -12.56 4.94 15.86
C ASN A 277 -11.97 5.79 14.71
N SER A 278 -10.68 5.61 14.40
CA SER A 278 -9.97 6.26 13.30
C SER A 278 -9.70 5.27 12.16
N GLY A 279 -10.02 5.67 10.93
CA GLY A 279 -9.93 4.86 9.71
C GLY A 279 -10.22 5.71 8.47
N TYR A 280 -10.09 5.13 7.28
CA TYR A 280 -10.41 5.79 6.02
C TYR A 280 -11.93 5.93 5.83
N GLY A 281 -12.71 4.93 6.26
CA GLY A 281 -14.16 4.84 6.08
C GLY A 281 -15.01 5.70 7.02
N GLY A 282 -14.45 6.75 7.64
CA GLY A 282 -15.15 7.64 8.55
C GLY A 282 -15.33 7.12 9.98
N VAL A 283 -15.79 8.01 10.87
CA VAL A 283 -15.99 7.74 12.30
C VAL A 283 -17.46 7.41 12.57
N LEU A 284 -17.72 6.43 13.41
CA LEU A 284 -19.09 6.11 13.85
C LEU A 284 -19.61 7.14 14.87
N PRO A 285 -20.93 7.43 14.89
CA PRO A 285 -21.52 8.31 15.89
C PRO A 285 -21.18 7.90 17.33
N GLY A 286 -21.01 8.90 18.21
CA GLY A 286 -20.74 8.66 19.63
C GLY A 286 -19.36 8.04 19.95
N GLY A 287 -18.45 7.99 18.97
CA GLY A 287 -17.10 7.42 19.17
C GLY A 287 -17.07 5.89 19.22
N GLU A 288 -18.14 5.24 18.75
CA GLU A 288 -18.23 3.78 18.66
C GLU A 288 -17.15 3.21 17.71
N THR A 289 -16.68 2.00 18.01
CA THR A 289 -15.79 1.27 17.11
C THR A 289 -16.55 0.25 16.27
N TRP A 290 -16.02 -0.08 15.09
CA TRP A 290 -16.64 -1.09 14.24
C TRP A 290 -16.72 -2.46 14.90
N LYS A 291 -15.71 -2.87 15.68
CA LYS A 291 -15.78 -4.09 16.48
C LYS A 291 -16.94 -4.04 17.48
N GLY A 292 -17.05 -2.95 18.24
CA GLY A 292 -18.13 -2.77 19.21
C GLY A 292 -19.51 -2.83 18.56
N ARG A 293 -19.69 -2.14 17.43
CA ARG A 293 -20.93 -2.18 16.65
C ARG A 293 -21.29 -3.59 16.18
N MET A 294 -20.33 -4.30 15.60
CA MET A 294 -20.57 -5.64 15.06
C MET A 294 -20.80 -6.69 16.13
N LEU A 295 -20.13 -6.59 17.28
CA LEU A 295 -20.43 -7.46 18.41
C LEU A 295 -21.84 -7.25 18.96
N LYS A 296 -22.38 -6.02 18.93
CA LYS A 296 -23.80 -5.79 19.28
C LYS A 296 -24.77 -6.40 18.26
N GLU A 297 -24.41 -6.37 16.98
CA GLU A 297 -25.30 -6.85 15.91
C GLU A 297 -25.31 -8.38 15.78
N VAL A 298 -24.15 -9.02 15.86
CA VAL A 298 -24.02 -10.46 15.58
C VAL A 298 -23.44 -11.28 16.73
N GLY A 299 -22.93 -10.63 17.79
CA GLY A 299 -22.15 -11.29 18.85
C GLY A 299 -22.89 -12.42 19.56
N ASP A 300 -24.20 -12.32 19.76
CA ASP A 300 -25.02 -13.36 20.39
C ASP A 300 -25.08 -14.67 19.58
N ARG A 301 -24.67 -14.62 18.31
CA ARG A 301 -24.58 -15.77 17.40
C ARG A 301 -23.14 -16.23 17.15
N LEU A 302 -22.15 -15.62 17.82
CA LEU A 302 -20.75 -15.95 17.66
C LEU A 302 -20.23 -16.74 18.86
N ASP A 303 -19.59 -17.87 18.60
CA ASP A 303 -18.72 -18.51 19.59
C ASP A 303 -17.39 -17.75 19.67
N LEU A 304 -17.32 -16.79 20.59
CA LEU A 304 -16.15 -15.93 20.79
C LEU A 304 -14.91 -16.69 21.29
N SER A 305 -15.02 -17.96 21.70
CA SER A 305 -13.85 -18.80 21.97
C SER A 305 -13.10 -19.22 20.69
N ARG A 306 -13.74 -19.06 19.53
CA ARG A 306 -13.21 -19.36 18.18
C ARG A 306 -12.92 -18.11 17.35
N VAL A 307 -13.31 -16.92 17.81
CA VAL A 307 -13.09 -15.63 17.11
C VAL A 307 -12.06 -14.80 17.86
N HIS A 308 -10.86 -14.70 17.28
CA HIS A 308 -9.68 -14.17 17.94
C HIS A 308 -9.31 -12.78 17.41
N PHE A 309 -9.65 -11.74 18.17
CA PHE A 309 -9.18 -10.38 17.92
C PHE A 309 -7.79 -10.18 18.50
N THR A 310 -6.75 -10.16 17.66
CA THR A 310 -5.36 -10.15 18.15
C THR A 310 -4.82 -8.77 18.48
N GLY A 311 -5.47 -7.71 17.99
CA GLY A 311 -4.81 -6.41 17.85
C GLY A 311 -3.80 -6.43 16.69
N PRO A 312 -2.97 -5.38 16.54
CA PRO A 312 -1.88 -5.38 15.58
C PRO A 312 -0.80 -6.40 15.97
N LEU A 313 -0.23 -7.09 14.98
CA LEU A 313 0.85 -8.05 15.18
C LEU A 313 2.17 -7.54 14.60
N PRO A 314 3.33 -8.00 15.15
CA PRO A 314 4.58 -7.95 14.44
C PRO A 314 4.44 -8.63 13.07
N HIS A 315 5.09 -8.08 12.05
CA HIS A 315 4.95 -8.60 10.69
C HIS A 315 5.34 -10.08 10.56
N SER A 316 6.34 -10.56 11.30
CA SER A 316 6.69 -11.99 11.33
C SER A 316 5.53 -12.89 11.72
N ASP A 317 4.73 -12.44 12.69
CA ASP A 317 3.60 -13.19 13.26
C ASP A 317 2.39 -13.10 12.34
N MET A 318 2.22 -11.96 11.65
CA MET A 318 1.26 -11.82 10.57
C MET A 318 1.57 -12.80 9.41
N ILE A 319 2.83 -12.94 9.01
CA ILE A 319 3.24 -13.95 8.02
C ILE A 319 2.99 -15.38 8.54
N SER A 320 3.20 -15.64 9.84
CA SER A 320 2.83 -16.93 10.44
C SER A 320 1.32 -17.17 10.37
N ALA A 321 0.49 -16.17 10.69
CA ALA A 321 -0.96 -16.24 10.55
C ALA A 321 -1.41 -16.56 9.12
N LEU A 322 -0.84 -15.87 8.12
CA LEU A 322 -1.10 -16.15 6.70
C LEU A 322 -0.65 -17.57 6.30
N SER A 323 0.53 -18.00 6.78
CA SER A 323 1.06 -19.34 6.48
C SER A 323 0.18 -20.49 7.03
N LEU A 324 -0.50 -20.23 8.16
CA LEU A 324 -1.44 -21.12 8.82
C LEU A 324 -2.85 -21.06 8.22
N SER A 325 -3.15 -20.04 7.42
CA SER A 325 -4.49 -19.78 6.91
C SER A 325 -4.92 -20.84 5.90
N TRP A 326 -6.13 -21.34 6.07
CA TRP A 326 -6.83 -22.12 5.05
C TRP A 326 -7.37 -21.21 3.97
N ALA A 327 -7.97 -20.08 4.37
CA ALA A 327 -8.31 -18.96 3.49
C ALA A 327 -8.06 -17.61 4.18
N HIS A 328 -7.82 -16.60 3.37
CA HIS A 328 -7.69 -15.20 3.76
C HIS A 328 -8.81 -14.38 3.11
N VAL A 329 -9.60 -13.69 3.93
CA VAL A 329 -10.65 -12.79 3.46
C VAL A 329 -10.05 -11.41 3.24
N TYR A 330 -10.09 -10.94 1.99
CA TYR A 330 -9.64 -9.61 1.59
C TYR A 330 -10.80 -8.82 0.98
N TYR A 331 -11.53 -8.09 1.82
CA TYR A 331 -12.60 -7.23 1.35
C TYR A 331 -12.18 -5.77 1.40
N THR A 332 -12.54 -5.04 0.36
CA THR A 332 -12.34 -3.60 0.26
C THR A 332 -13.39 -2.97 -0.64
N TYR A 333 -13.74 -1.72 -0.37
CA TYR A 333 -14.38 -0.85 -1.36
C TYR A 333 -13.41 -0.62 -2.53
N PRO A 334 -13.88 0.00 -3.64
CA PRO A 334 -13.03 0.49 -4.72
C PRO A 334 -12.08 1.62 -4.25
N PHE A 335 -11.03 1.21 -3.53
CA PHE A 335 -10.00 2.05 -2.93
C PHE A 335 -8.61 1.43 -3.16
N VAL A 336 -7.55 2.07 -2.65
CA VAL A 336 -6.16 1.63 -2.81
C VAL A 336 -5.96 0.15 -2.45
N LEU A 337 -5.30 -0.58 -3.35
CA LEU A 337 -4.93 -1.98 -3.15
C LEU A 337 -3.93 -2.10 -2.00
N SER A 338 -4.19 -3.00 -1.05
CA SER A 338 -3.32 -3.16 0.12
C SER A 338 -2.17 -4.12 -0.16
N TRP A 339 -0.99 -3.82 0.39
CA TRP A 339 0.13 -4.76 0.42
C TRP A 339 -0.22 -6.09 1.09
N SER A 340 -1.11 -6.09 2.09
CA SER A 340 -1.52 -7.32 2.78
C SER A 340 -2.19 -8.34 1.86
N LEU A 341 -2.85 -7.91 0.78
CA LEU A 341 -3.36 -8.83 -0.24
C LEU A 341 -2.20 -9.54 -0.94
N VAL A 342 -1.21 -8.77 -1.42
CA VAL A 342 -0.04 -9.30 -2.11
C VAL A 342 0.75 -10.24 -1.20
N GLU A 343 0.89 -9.89 0.08
CA GLU A 343 1.54 -10.75 1.08
C GLU A 343 0.76 -12.06 1.29
N ALA A 344 -0.57 -12.02 1.37
CA ALA A 344 -1.40 -13.22 1.46
C ALA A 344 -1.28 -14.10 0.20
N MET A 345 -1.26 -13.49 -0.99
CA MET A 345 -1.05 -14.20 -2.25
C MET A 345 0.34 -14.88 -2.29
N ALA A 346 1.40 -14.18 -1.90
CA ALA A 346 2.76 -14.71 -1.84
C ALA A 346 2.94 -15.80 -0.76
N CYS A 347 2.12 -15.76 0.29
CA CYS A 347 1.97 -16.83 1.28
C CYS A 347 1.10 -18.02 0.81
N GLU A 348 0.69 -18.06 -0.46
CA GLU A 348 -0.14 -19.13 -1.04
C GLU A 348 -1.48 -19.31 -0.30
N CYS A 349 -2.02 -18.24 0.28
CA CYS A 349 -3.35 -18.28 0.85
C CYS A 349 -4.40 -18.45 -0.27
N LEU A 350 -5.49 -19.17 0.03
CA LEU A 350 -6.71 -19.02 -0.76
C LEU A 350 -7.27 -17.63 -0.47
N ILE A 351 -7.37 -16.77 -1.49
CA ILE A 351 -7.93 -15.43 -1.34
C ILE A 351 -9.44 -15.49 -1.59
N LEU A 352 -10.22 -15.03 -0.61
CA LEU A 352 -11.65 -14.73 -0.75
C LEU A 352 -11.80 -13.21 -0.79
N GLY A 353 -11.94 -12.67 -1.99
CA GLY A 353 -11.89 -11.24 -2.26
C GLY A 353 -13.26 -10.62 -2.55
N SER A 354 -13.43 -9.33 -2.26
CA SER A 354 -14.57 -8.58 -2.79
C SER A 354 -14.39 -8.30 -4.27
N ASP A 355 -15.45 -8.45 -5.07
CA ASP A 355 -15.45 -8.28 -6.53
C ASP A 355 -15.46 -6.80 -6.96
N THR A 356 -14.46 -6.06 -6.47
CA THR A 356 -14.27 -4.64 -6.70
C THR A 356 -13.09 -4.38 -7.63
N ALA A 357 -13.11 -3.24 -8.32
CA ALA A 357 -12.09 -2.85 -9.29
C ALA A 357 -10.62 -3.00 -8.81
N PRO A 358 -10.21 -2.52 -7.61
CA PRO A 358 -8.83 -2.70 -7.16
C PRO A 358 -8.44 -4.17 -6.95
N VAL A 359 -9.38 -5.02 -6.51
CA VAL A 359 -9.10 -6.44 -6.28
C VAL A 359 -8.93 -7.16 -7.63
N ARG A 360 -9.71 -6.78 -8.64
CA ARG A 360 -9.61 -7.34 -10.00
C ARG A 360 -8.28 -7.04 -10.70
N ASP A 361 -7.55 -6.00 -10.27
CA ASP A 361 -6.19 -5.74 -10.78
C ASP A 361 -5.17 -6.82 -10.34
N ALA A 362 -5.45 -7.55 -9.25
CA ALA A 362 -4.58 -8.59 -8.71
C ALA A 362 -5.18 -10.00 -8.81
N ILE A 363 -6.50 -10.12 -8.76
CA ILE A 363 -7.21 -11.40 -8.68
C ILE A 363 -8.13 -11.57 -9.89
N THR A 364 -7.92 -12.66 -10.61
CA THR A 364 -8.87 -13.19 -11.60
C THR A 364 -9.68 -14.30 -10.94
N ASN A 365 -11.00 -14.11 -10.89
CA ASN A 365 -11.93 -15.04 -10.23
C ASN A 365 -11.74 -16.48 -10.75
N GLN A 366 -11.72 -17.44 -9.83
CA GLN A 366 -11.52 -18.88 -10.07
C GLN A 366 -10.18 -19.26 -10.73
N VAL A 367 -9.24 -18.32 -10.88
CA VAL A 367 -7.89 -18.60 -11.39
C VAL A 367 -6.87 -18.51 -10.27
N ASN A 368 -6.86 -17.40 -9.53
CA ASN A 368 -5.89 -17.15 -8.47
C ASN A 368 -6.55 -16.61 -7.17
N GLY A 369 -7.87 -16.73 -7.07
CA GLY A 369 -8.70 -16.34 -5.93
C GLY A 369 -10.18 -16.49 -6.25
N VAL A 370 -11.04 -16.35 -5.24
CA VAL A 370 -12.50 -16.33 -5.39
C VAL A 370 -12.98 -14.91 -5.16
N LEU A 371 -13.73 -14.37 -6.12
CA LEU A 371 -14.35 -13.05 -6.00
C LEU A 371 -15.85 -13.21 -5.76
N ASN A 372 -16.32 -12.55 -4.71
CA ASN A 372 -17.74 -12.49 -4.32
C ASN A 372 -18.20 -11.04 -4.37
N ASP A 373 -19.48 -10.80 -4.65
CA ASP A 373 -20.04 -9.46 -4.48
C ASP A 373 -19.78 -8.93 -3.07
N PHE A 374 -19.51 -7.62 -2.96
CA PHE A 374 -19.11 -7.04 -1.68
C PHE A 374 -20.22 -7.15 -0.64
N PHE A 375 -21.48 -7.01 -1.02
CA PHE A 375 -22.63 -6.99 -0.11
C PHE A 375 -23.24 -8.38 0.10
N ASP A 376 -22.83 -9.37 -0.69
CA ASP A 376 -23.31 -10.74 -0.58
C ASP A 376 -22.63 -11.50 0.58
N VAL A 377 -23.21 -11.32 1.77
CA VAL A 377 -22.80 -11.99 3.01
C VAL A 377 -22.92 -13.51 2.89
N GLU A 378 -23.94 -14.01 2.17
CA GLU A 378 -24.19 -15.44 2.01
C GLU A 378 -23.11 -16.08 1.14
N ALA A 379 -22.73 -15.43 0.02
CA ALA A 379 -21.63 -15.88 -0.83
C ALA A 379 -20.30 -15.91 -0.06
N LEU A 380 -20.00 -14.88 0.75
CA LEU A 380 -18.80 -14.89 1.59
C LEU A 380 -18.81 -16.05 2.61
N SER A 381 -19.94 -16.26 3.29
CA SER A 381 -20.07 -17.36 4.25
C SER A 381 -19.91 -18.71 3.56
N GLY A 382 -20.57 -18.92 2.43
CA GLY A 382 -20.45 -20.12 1.60
C GLY A 382 -19.02 -20.38 1.13
N ALA A 383 -18.31 -19.35 0.70
CA ALA A 383 -16.91 -19.48 0.28
C ALA A 383 -15.98 -19.87 1.46
N MET A 384 -16.20 -19.31 2.66
CA MET A 384 -15.46 -19.72 3.87
C MET A 384 -15.76 -21.17 4.27
N ILE A 385 -17.02 -21.60 4.16
CA ILE A 385 -17.45 -22.98 4.42
C ILE A 385 -16.77 -23.93 3.43
N GLN A 386 -16.84 -23.66 2.12
CA GLN A 386 -16.18 -24.47 1.09
C GLN A 386 -14.67 -24.55 1.29
N ALA A 387 -14.02 -23.45 1.72
CA ALA A 387 -12.60 -23.46 2.03
C ALA A 387 -12.22 -24.42 3.17
N CYS A 388 -13.17 -24.74 4.06
CA CYS A 388 -12.97 -25.67 5.18
C CYS A 388 -13.43 -27.10 4.85
N GLU A 389 -14.55 -27.26 4.14
CA GLU A 389 -15.14 -28.57 3.84
C GLU A 389 -14.51 -29.25 2.61
N THR A 390 -14.10 -28.47 1.61
CA THR A 390 -13.57 -28.94 0.32
C THR A 390 -12.31 -28.16 -0.10
N PRO A 391 -11.25 -28.13 0.74
CA PRO A 391 -10.05 -27.34 0.47
C PRO A 391 -9.33 -27.75 -0.84
N GLU A 392 -9.47 -29.01 -1.26
CA GLU A 392 -8.90 -29.54 -2.50
C GLU A 392 -9.46 -28.86 -3.75
N ALA A 393 -10.70 -28.36 -3.71
CA ALA A 393 -11.31 -27.62 -4.82
C ALA A 393 -10.52 -26.33 -5.16
N PHE A 394 -9.78 -25.80 -4.20
CA PHE A 394 -9.01 -24.56 -4.33
C PHE A 394 -7.50 -24.78 -4.41
N ALA A 395 -7.05 -26.04 -4.49
CA ALA A 395 -5.63 -26.38 -4.46
C ALA A 395 -4.81 -25.68 -5.57
N ALA A 396 -5.41 -25.50 -6.75
CA ALA A 396 -4.77 -24.84 -7.88
C ALA A 396 -4.70 -23.30 -7.76
N LEU A 397 -5.67 -22.67 -7.08
CA LEU A 397 -5.75 -21.21 -6.97
C LEU A 397 -4.62 -20.64 -6.11
N ARG A 398 -4.19 -21.38 -5.09
CA ARG A 398 -3.15 -20.97 -4.14
C ARG A 398 -1.77 -20.72 -4.79
N PRO A 399 -1.17 -21.67 -5.52
CA PRO A 399 0.08 -21.40 -6.23
C PRO A 399 -0.09 -20.36 -7.34
N ALA A 400 -1.25 -20.30 -8.01
CA ALA A 400 -1.53 -19.26 -9.01
C ALA A 400 -1.59 -17.83 -8.41
N ALA A 401 -2.07 -17.69 -7.17
CA ALA A 401 -2.02 -16.44 -6.42
C ALA A 401 -0.58 -15.98 -6.21
N LYS A 402 0.29 -16.89 -5.74
CA LYS A 402 1.72 -16.60 -5.56
C LYS A 402 2.41 -16.26 -6.87
N GLU A 403 2.14 -16.99 -7.96
CA GLU A 403 2.70 -16.68 -9.27
C GLU A 403 2.33 -15.26 -9.71
N THR A 404 1.07 -14.88 -9.50
CA THR A 404 0.62 -13.51 -9.78
C THR A 404 1.33 -12.48 -8.91
N ALA A 405 1.48 -12.76 -7.61
CA ALA A 405 2.21 -11.90 -6.68
C ALA A 405 3.67 -11.68 -7.13
N LEU A 406 4.35 -12.75 -7.54
CA LEU A 406 5.73 -12.69 -8.02
C LEU A 406 5.85 -11.91 -9.34
N ARG A 407 4.91 -12.12 -10.26
CA ARG A 407 4.93 -11.54 -11.61
C ARG A 407 4.60 -10.05 -11.63
N LEU A 408 3.71 -9.60 -10.75
CA LEU A 408 3.18 -8.22 -10.77
C LEU A 408 3.70 -7.34 -9.65
N PHE A 409 4.04 -7.92 -8.50
CA PHE A 409 4.23 -7.17 -7.27
C PHE A 409 5.52 -7.51 -6.54
N ASP A 410 6.39 -8.38 -7.05
CA ASP A 410 7.65 -8.65 -6.35
C ASP A 410 8.55 -7.42 -6.32
N ARG A 411 9.08 -7.11 -5.14
CA ARG A 411 9.99 -5.99 -4.94
C ARG A 411 11.25 -6.10 -5.78
N GLU A 412 11.90 -7.26 -5.78
CA GLU A 412 13.27 -7.38 -6.31
C GLU A 412 13.30 -7.59 -7.82
N THR A 413 12.29 -8.25 -8.38
CA THR A 413 12.22 -8.57 -9.81
C THR A 413 11.29 -7.67 -10.61
N VAL A 414 10.37 -6.94 -9.95
CA VAL A 414 9.40 -6.06 -10.63
C VAL A 414 9.51 -4.62 -10.15
N GLY A 415 9.20 -4.36 -8.87
CA GLY A 415 9.02 -3.01 -8.36
C GLY A 415 10.29 -2.16 -8.38
N VAL A 416 11.36 -2.62 -7.73
CA VAL A 416 12.65 -1.91 -7.71
C VAL A 416 13.21 -1.76 -9.14
N PRO A 417 13.28 -2.81 -9.98
CA PRO A 417 13.73 -2.66 -11.36
C PRO A 417 12.95 -1.61 -12.17
N ALA A 418 11.61 -1.59 -12.07
CA ALA A 418 10.78 -0.60 -12.77
C ALA A 418 11.06 0.83 -12.28
N TRP A 419 11.22 1.02 -10.98
CA TRP A 419 11.62 2.32 -10.41
C TRP A 419 13.01 2.75 -10.86
N MET A 420 14.00 1.85 -10.84
CA MET A 420 15.36 2.18 -11.27
C MET A 420 15.40 2.51 -12.76
N ALA A 421 14.67 1.77 -13.61
CA ALA A 421 14.57 2.08 -15.03
C ALA A 421 13.97 3.47 -15.29
N LEU A 422 12.91 3.85 -14.55
CA LEU A 422 12.33 5.18 -14.64
C LEU A 422 13.29 6.27 -14.12
N ILE A 423 14.03 6.00 -13.05
CA ILE A 423 15.05 6.93 -12.54
C ILE A 423 16.14 7.15 -13.58
N ASP A 424 16.64 6.09 -14.20
CA ASP A 424 17.66 6.15 -15.24
C ASP A 424 17.17 6.94 -16.47
N GLU A 425 15.93 6.67 -16.94
CA GLU A 425 15.27 7.44 -18.00
C GLU A 425 15.24 8.94 -17.67
N MET A 426 14.83 9.28 -16.45
CA MET A 426 14.66 10.66 -16.00
C MET A 426 15.99 11.41 -15.80
N LEU A 427 17.07 10.69 -15.49
CA LEU A 427 18.41 11.24 -15.35
C LEU A 427 19.17 11.33 -16.67
N ALA A 428 18.85 10.48 -17.66
CA ALA A 428 19.47 10.46 -18.98
C ALA A 428 18.95 11.58 -19.91
N GLY A 429 17.72 12.06 -19.69
CA GLY A 429 17.11 13.17 -20.45
C GLY A 429 17.68 14.57 -20.12
N ARG A 430 18.91 14.65 -19.64
CA ARG A 430 19.57 15.89 -19.17
C ARG A 430 20.93 16.11 -19.83
#